data_AF-A0A7C9VUV0-F1
#
_entry.id   AF-A0A7C9VUV0-F1
#
_cell.length_a   1.000
_cell.length_b   1.000
_cell.length_c   1.000
_cell.angle_alpha   90.00
_cell.angle_beta   90.00
_cell.angle_gamma   90.00
#
_symmetry.space_group_name_H-M   'P 1'
#
loop_
_entity.id
_entity.type
_entity.pdbx_description
1 polymer ?
#
loop_
_entity_poly.entity_id
_entity_poly.type
_entity_poly.pdbx_seq_one_letter_code
_entity_poly.pdbx_strand_id
1 'polypeptide(L)'
;MRGDVVVSPTGEEIVLVDVGQRVLYDDPVIRVWEVQLEPGETHPWHLHHNPYVVLSIDGSEGRMDWLDGREPRFISEHRGGSVYRPVSPVHRLTNIGTSFYRNRLVELKDLGEHLPEPLDVRADDVSVRTVFDTTLDLEGPHVLAALDVEDVRLHPGGSFEFDGEWFVVELAYLFR
;
A
#
# COMPACT_ATOMS: atom_id res chain seq x y z
N MET A 1 -4.90 14.34 4.46
CA MET A 1 -6.01 13.48 4.91
C MET A 1 -7.28 13.78 4.13
N ARG A 2 -8.24 12.85 4.09
CA ARG A 2 -9.52 13.07 3.40
C ARG A 2 -10.18 14.36 3.87
N GLY A 3 -10.67 15.14 2.91
CA GLY A 3 -11.29 16.43 3.16
C GLY A 3 -10.32 17.61 3.12
N ASP A 4 -9.00 17.37 3.12
CA ASP A 4 -8.03 18.42 2.87
C ASP A 4 -8.25 19.03 1.48
N VAL A 5 -8.18 20.36 1.42
CA VAL A 5 -8.32 21.10 0.16
C VAL A 5 -6.94 21.54 -0.29
N VAL A 6 -6.58 21.16 -1.51
CA VAL A 6 -5.37 21.63 -2.19
C VAL A 6 -5.75 22.41 -3.44
N VAL A 7 -4.88 23.33 -3.87
CA VAL A 7 -5.10 24.12 -5.09
C VAL A 7 -4.23 23.56 -6.20
N SER A 8 -4.84 23.18 -7.32
CA SER A 8 -4.12 22.72 -8.50
C SER A 8 -3.31 23.86 -9.15
N PRO A 9 -2.35 23.56 -10.05
CA PRO A 9 -1.64 24.60 -10.80
C PRO A 9 -2.54 25.52 -11.63
N THR A 10 -3.75 25.08 -11.99
CA THR A 10 -4.74 25.88 -12.73
C THR A 10 -5.67 26.68 -11.81
N GLY A 11 -5.48 26.62 -10.49
CA GLY A 11 -6.29 27.34 -9.51
C GLY A 11 -7.57 26.61 -9.09
N GLU A 12 -7.72 25.34 -9.44
CA GLU A 12 -8.87 24.53 -9.02
C GLU A 12 -8.70 24.04 -7.58
N GLU A 13 -9.73 24.19 -6.76
CA GLU A 13 -9.78 23.57 -5.44
C GLU A 13 -10.12 22.08 -5.56
N ILE A 14 -9.21 21.23 -5.08
CA ILE A 14 -9.35 19.78 -5.08
C ILE A 14 -9.49 19.31 -3.64
N VAL A 15 -10.60 18.61 -3.37
CA VAL A 15 -10.80 17.90 -2.09
C VAL A 15 -10.16 16.52 -2.20
N LEU A 16 -9.20 16.24 -1.32
CA LEU A 16 -8.50 14.97 -1.31
C LEU A 16 -9.36 13.85 -0.72
N VAL A 17 -9.24 12.63 -1.27
CA VAL A 17 -9.81 11.39 -0.72
C VAL A 17 -8.80 10.68 0.17
N ASP A 18 -9.24 9.61 0.84
CA ASP A 18 -8.35 8.71 1.59
C ASP A 18 -7.43 7.92 0.64
N VAL A 19 -6.32 7.39 1.17
CA VAL A 19 -5.30 6.62 0.41
C VAL A 19 -5.87 5.34 -0.21
N GLY A 20 -6.94 4.78 0.37
CA GLY A 20 -7.68 3.68 -0.23
C GLY A 20 -9.17 3.74 0.09
N GLN A 21 -9.92 2.82 -0.49
CA GLN A 21 -11.38 2.79 -0.42
C GLN A 21 -11.88 2.20 0.90
N ARG A 22 -11.13 1.26 1.50
CA ARG A 22 -11.46 0.58 2.75
C ARG A 22 -10.23 0.39 3.61
N VAL A 23 -10.38 0.53 4.92
CA VAL A 23 -9.39 0.13 5.91
C VAL A 23 -9.64 -1.32 6.30
N LEU A 24 -8.65 -2.19 6.10
CA LEU A 24 -8.69 -3.60 6.52
C LEU A 24 -8.06 -3.80 7.91
N TYR A 25 -7.09 -2.96 8.26
CA TYR A 25 -6.40 -2.97 9.55
C TYR A 25 -5.86 -1.56 9.85
N ASP A 26 -5.94 -1.10 11.10
CA ASP A 26 -5.32 0.16 11.55
C ASP A 26 -4.99 0.02 13.03
N ASP A 27 -3.71 0.14 13.35
CA ASP A 27 -3.19 0.23 14.71
C ASP A 27 -2.14 1.35 14.78
N PRO A 28 -1.51 1.62 15.93
CA PRO A 28 -0.48 2.65 15.99
C PRO A 28 0.70 2.44 15.01
N VAL A 29 1.07 1.21 14.67
CA VAL A 29 2.29 0.92 13.88
C VAL A 29 2.01 0.98 12.38
N ILE A 30 0.90 0.43 11.93
CA ILE A 30 0.56 0.30 10.51
C ILE A 30 -0.90 0.65 10.21
N ARG A 31 -1.16 0.96 8.94
CA ARG A 31 -2.51 0.97 8.37
C ARG A 31 -2.53 0.18 7.07
N VAL A 32 -3.50 -0.69 6.90
CA VAL A 32 -3.68 -1.46 5.67
C VAL A 32 -4.97 -1.04 4.97
N TRP A 33 -4.81 -0.49 3.78
CA TRP A 33 -5.89 -0.14 2.89
C TRP A 33 -6.14 -1.23 1.86
N GLU A 34 -7.36 -1.26 1.35
CA GLU A 34 -7.70 -1.94 0.11
C GLU A 34 -7.98 -0.93 -0.99
N VAL A 35 -7.37 -1.15 -2.16
CA VAL A 35 -7.65 -0.42 -3.40
C VAL A 35 -8.15 -1.39 -4.44
N GLN A 36 -9.31 -1.07 -5.03
CA GLN A 36 -9.94 -1.83 -6.10
C GLN A 36 -10.32 -0.87 -7.22
N LEU A 37 -10.00 -1.22 -8.47
CA LEU A 37 -10.33 -0.42 -9.65
C LEU A 37 -10.79 -1.32 -10.80
N GLU A 38 -12.00 -1.09 -11.30
CA GLU A 38 -12.47 -1.64 -12.57
C GLU A 38 -11.65 -1.06 -13.75
N PRO A 39 -11.62 -1.73 -14.92
CA PRO A 39 -11.04 -1.15 -16.14
C PRO A 39 -11.58 0.25 -16.43
N GLY A 40 -10.69 1.24 -16.52
CA GLY A 40 -11.03 2.65 -16.73
C GLY A 40 -11.36 3.44 -15.46
N GLU A 41 -11.49 2.80 -14.30
CA GLU A 41 -11.77 3.47 -13.04
C GLU A 41 -10.54 4.23 -12.52
N THR A 42 -10.79 5.32 -11.81
CA THR A 42 -9.76 6.17 -11.22
C THR A 42 -9.97 6.32 -9.72
N HIS A 43 -8.96 5.95 -8.93
CA HIS A 43 -8.86 6.35 -7.54
C HIS A 43 -8.49 7.85 -7.50
N PRO A 44 -9.34 8.72 -6.91
CA PRO A 44 -9.17 10.17 -6.98
C PRO A 44 -7.90 10.71 -6.32
N TRP A 45 -7.72 12.04 -6.38
CA TRP A 45 -6.58 12.74 -5.80
C TRP A 45 -6.44 12.46 -4.30
N HIS A 46 -5.29 11.94 -3.90
CA HIS A 46 -4.96 11.61 -2.52
C HIS A 46 -3.47 11.90 -2.23
N LEU A 47 -3.11 11.89 -0.95
CA LEU A 47 -1.76 12.19 -0.47
C LEU A 47 -1.33 11.13 0.55
N HIS A 48 -0.12 10.61 0.36
CA HIS A 48 0.48 9.65 1.29
C HIS A 48 1.37 10.40 2.27
N HIS A 49 1.04 10.30 3.56
CA HIS A 49 1.86 10.84 4.64
C HIS A 49 2.85 9.81 5.19
N ASN A 50 2.65 8.54 4.85
CA ASN A 50 3.48 7.43 5.27
C ASN A 50 4.18 6.82 4.06
N PRO A 51 5.42 6.34 4.20
CA PRO A 51 5.95 5.39 3.25
C PRO A 51 5.14 4.08 3.33
N TYR A 52 5.08 3.34 2.22
CA TYR A 52 4.17 2.20 2.13
C TYR A 52 4.69 1.08 1.23
N VAL A 53 4.07 -0.09 1.40
CA VAL A 53 4.25 -1.27 0.55
C VAL A 53 2.92 -1.59 -0.13
N VAL A 54 2.94 -1.68 -1.46
CA VAL A 54 1.82 -2.19 -2.25
C VAL A 54 1.96 -3.70 -2.38
N LEU A 55 0.91 -4.44 -2.05
CA LEU A 55 0.78 -5.89 -2.18
C LEU A 55 -0.27 -6.17 -3.27
N SER A 56 0.18 -6.57 -4.45
CA SER A 56 -0.70 -6.72 -5.63
C SER A 56 -1.41 -8.07 -5.60
N ILE A 57 -2.74 -8.04 -5.43
CA ILE A 57 -3.60 -9.23 -5.40
C ILE A 57 -4.04 -9.59 -6.82
N ASP A 58 -4.59 -8.61 -7.53
CA ASP A 58 -5.00 -8.72 -8.94
C ASP A 58 -4.29 -7.61 -9.73
N GLY A 59 -3.44 -8.03 -10.67
CA GLY A 59 -2.59 -7.12 -11.45
C GLY A 59 -3.31 -6.53 -12.66
N SER A 60 -3.05 -5.26 -12.94
CA SER A 60 -3.44 -4.57 -14.17
C SER A 60 -2.42 -3.49 -14.52
N GLU A 61 -2.56 -2.89 -15.71
CA GLU A 61 -1.82 -1.70 -16.12
C GLU A 61 -2.45 -0.46 -15.49
N GLY A 62 -1.63 0.38 -14.86
CA GLY A 62 -2.07 1.59 -14.20
C GLY A 62 -1.33 2.83 -14.70
N ARG A 63 -2.02 3.97 -14.65
CA ARG A 63 -1.45 5.30 -14.90
C ARG A 63 -1.64 6.16 -13.67
N MET A 64 -0.54 6.67 -13.14
CA MET A 64 -0.51 7.60 -12.03
C MET A 64 -0.22 9.00 -12.55
N ASP A 65 -1.18 9.92 -12.40
CA ASP A 65 -1.00 11.34 -12.72
C ASP A 65 -0.64 12.11 -11.45
N TRP A 66 0.27 13.08 -11.58
CA TRP A 66 0.63 14.01 -10.51
C TRP A 66 -0.22 15.28 -10.60
N LEU A 67 -0.67 15.80 -9.46
CA LEU A 67 -1.52 17.00 -9.46
C LEU A 67 -0.79 18.23 -10.04
N ASP A 68 0.53 18.28 -9.90
CA ASP A 68 1.37 19.36 -10.42
C ASP A 68 1.64 19.30 -11.94
N GLY A 69 1.09 18.28 -12.63
CA GLY A 69 1.19 18.16 -14.09
C GLY A 69 2.51 17.59 -14.60
N ARG A 70 3.38 17.06 -13.73
CA ARG A 70 4.56 16.29 -14.17
C ARG A 70 4.15 15.06 -14.99
N GLU A 71 5.09 14.55 -15.78
CA GLU A 71 4.87 13.35 -16.61
C GLU A 71 4.33 12.17 -15.77
N PRO A 72 3.31 11.47 -16.27
CA PRO A 72 2.68 10.38 -15.54
C PRO A 72 3.64 9.21 -15.36
N ARG A 73 3.42 8.47 -14.28
CA ARG A 73 4.09 7.19 -14.04
C ARG A 73 3.17 6.06 -14.49
N PHE A 74 3.71 5.12 -15.26
CA PHE A 74 3.01 3.88 -15.61
C PHE A 74 3.43 2.77 -14.65
N ILE A 75 2.45 2.00 -14.19
CA ILE A 75 2.64 0.85 -13.32
C ILE A 75 2.12 -0.40 -14.01
N SER A 76 2.83 -1.51 -13.82
CA SER A 76 2.40 -2.83 -14.27
C SER A 76 2.61 -3.78 -13.10
N GLU A 77 1.51 -4.12 -12.45
CA GLU A 77 1.50 -4.99 -11.28
C GLU A 77 1.06 -6.40 -11.69
N HIS A 78 1.50 -7.40 -10.93
CA HIS A 78 1.12 -8.80 -11.11
C HIS A 78 0.77 -9.41 -9.76
N ARG A 79 -0.10 -10.42 -9.77
CA ARG A 79 -0.49 -11.15 -8.56
C ARG A 79 0.75 -11.66 -7.81
N GLY A 80 0.77 -11.45 -6.49
CA GLY A 80 1.90 -11.84 -5.64
C GLY A 80 3.10 -10.89 -5.75
N GLY A 81 3.02 -9.85 -6.58
CA GLY A 81 4.03 -8.80 -6.67
C GLY A 81 3.92 -7.83 -5.50
N SER A 82 5.06 -7.26 -5.10
CA SER A 82 5.12 -6.25 -4.05
C SER A 82 6.01 -5.09 -4.45
N VAL A 83 5.63 -3.88 -4.04
CA VAL A 83 6.35 -2.67 -4.42
C VAL A 83 6.46 -1.69 -3.27
N TYR A 84 7.69 -1.29 -2.96
CA TYR A 84 8.01 -0.28 -1.95
C TYR A 84 7.90 1.13 -2.53
N ARG A 85 7.34 2.04 -1.74
CA ARG A 85 7.17 3.44 -2.13
C ARG A 85 7.51 4.37 -0.97
N PRO A 86 8.33 5.41 -1.22
CA PRO A 86 8.40 6.54 -0.29
C PRO A 86 7.09 7.32 -0.33
N VAL A 87 6.97 8.33 0.52
CA VAL A 87 5.92 9.35 0.37
C VAL A 87 6.02 10.02 -1.00
N SER A 88 4.89 10.54 -1.49
CA SER A 88 4.83 11.16 -2.81
C SER A 88 3.93 12.38 -2.82
N PRO A 89 4.09 13.30 -3.79
CA PRO A 89 3.14 14.38 -4.00
C PRO A 89 1.72 13.88 -4.25
N VAL A 90 0.75 14.80 -4.19
CA VAL A 90 -0.66 14.50 -4.50
C VAL A 90 -0.76 13.87 -5.89
N HIS A 91 -1.41 12.71 -5.95
CA HIS A 91 -1.59 11.96 -7.18
C HIS A 91 -2.94 11.24 -7.22
N ARG A 92 -3.29 10.74 -8.40
CA ARG A 92 -4.42 9.85 -8.63
C ARG A 92 -3.95 8.63 -9.43
N LEU A 93 -4.68 7.53 -9.33
CA LEU A 93 -4.35 6.29 -10.05
C LEU A 93 -5.53 5.85 -10.91
N THR A 94 -5.30 5.66 -12.20
CA THR A 94 -6.28 5.10 -13.15
C THR A 94 -5.87 3.69 -13.56
N ASN A 95 -6.78 2.73 -13.48
CA ASN A 95 -6.62 1.43 -14.14
C ASN A 95 -6.84 1.62 -15.64
N ILE A 96 -5.76 1.58 -16.43
CA ILE A 96 -5.80 1.75 -17.89
C ILE A 96 -5.79 0.41 -18.63
N GLY A 97 -5.63 -0.69 -17.90
CA GLY A 97 -5.69 -2.03 -18.44
C GLY A 97 -7.12 -2.51 -18.69
N THR A 98 -7.24 -3.78 -19.08
CA THR A 98 -8.51 -4.44 -19.40
C THR A 98 -8.97 -5.42 -18.32
N SER A 99 -8.21 -5.55 -17.23
CA SER A 99 -8.47 -6.45 -16.11
C SER A 99 -8.78 -5.67 -14.84
N PHE A 100 -9.49 -6.31 -13.92
CA PHE A 100 -9.70 -5.79 -12.58
C PHE A 100 -8.36 -5.61 -11.84
N TYR A 101 -8.22 -4.50 -11.13
CA TYR A 101 -7.05 -4.18 -10.33
C TYR A 101 -7.39 -4.23 -8.85
N ARG A 102 -6.60 -4.96 -8.05
CA ARG A 102 -6.74 -4.99 -6.60
C ARG A 102 -5.40 -5.07 -5.91
N ASN A 103 -5.20 -4.21 -4.92
CA ASN A 103 -4.06 -4.27 -4.04
C ASN A 103 -4.48 -4.14 -2.57
N ARG A 104 -3.54 -4.50 -1.70
CA ARG A 104 -3.50 -4.04 -0.31
C ARG A 104 -2.30 -3.14 -0.11
N LEU A 105 -2.51 -1.96 0.43
CA LEU A 105 -1.47 -0.98 0.67
C LEU A 105 -1.20 -0.88 2.17
N VAL A 106 0.03 -1.23 2.58
CA VAL A 106 0.48 -1.19 3.97
C VAL A 106 1.24 0.11 4.20
N GLU A 107 0.61 1.09 4.85
CA GLU A 107 1.26 2.31 5.36
C GLU A 107 2.05 2.00 6.64
N LEU A 108 3.29 2.49 6.71
CA LEU A 108 4.19 2.34 7.86
C LEU A 108 4.21 3.65 8.66
N LYS A 109 3.39 3.72 9.71
CA LYS A 109 3.09 4.98 10.42
C LYS A 109 4.27 5.51 11.23
N ASP A 110 5.05 4.58 11.81
CA ASP A 110 6.28 4.90 12.56
C ASP A 110 7.39 5.50 11.69
N LEU A 111 7.32 5.32 10.36
CA LEU A 111 8.26 5.90 9.41
C LEU A 111 7.69 7.16 8.72
N GLY A 112 6.48 7.58 9.08
CA GLY A 112 5.75 8.65 8.41
C GLY A 112 5.10 9.61 9.40
N GLU A 113 3.79 9.48 9.59
CA GLU A 113 2.95 10.40 10.35
C GLU A 113 3.35 10.57 11.82
N HIS A 114 4.14 9.64 12.38
CA HIS A 114 4.69 9.73 13.73
C HIS A 114 6.01 10.50 13.83
N LEU A 115 6.59 10.90 12.69
CA LEU A 115 7.85 11.63 12.60
C LEU A 115 7.64 13.05 12.07
N PRO A 116 8.50 14.01 12.44
CA PRO A 116 8.49 15.35 11.85
C PRO A 116 8.76 15.32 10.34
N GLU A 117 9.60 14.38 9.89
CA GLU A 117 9.92 14.13 8.49
C GLU A 117 9.87 12.61 8.23
N PRO A 118 9.23 12.16 7.14
CA PRO A 118 9.13 10.74 6.82
C PRO A 118 10.49 10.16 6.43
N LEU A 119 10.71 8.90 6.79
CA LEU A 119 11.88 8.12 6.40
C LEU A 119 11.56 7.22 5.22
N ASP A 120 12.51 7.06 4.30
CA ASP A 120 12.37 6.09 3.20
C ASP A 120 12.48 4.66 3.71
N VAL A 121 11.66 3.75 3.19
CA VAL A 121 11.78 2.30 3.44
C VAL A 121 13.03 1.78 2.74
N ARG A 122 13.93 1.16 3.50
CA ARG A 122 15.07 0.42 2.95
C ARG A 122 14.71 -1.05 2.82
N ALA A 123 15.39 -1.75 1.91
CA ALA A 123 15.21 -3.19 1.74
C ALA A 123 15.53 -4.00 3.01
N ASP A 124 16.38 -3.47 3.90
CA ASP A 124 16.70 -4.08 5.19
C ASP A 124 15.68 -3.72 6.29
N ASP A 125 14.78 -2.77 6.04
CA ASP A 125 13.75 -2.31 7.01
C ASP A 125 12.48 -3.12 6.91
N VAL A 126 12.08 -3.44 5.67
CA VAL A 126 10.87 -4.19 5.36
C VAL A 126 11.16 -5.14 4.21
N SER A 127 10.82 -6.42 4.42
CA SER A 127 10.94 -7.47 3.41
C SER A 127 9.56 -8.07 3.12
N VAL A 128 9.31 -8.50 1.88
CA VAL A 128 8.05 -9.13 1.48
C VAL A 128 8.38 -10.46 0.80
N ARG A 129 7.67 -11.50 1.21
CA ARG A 129 7.65 -12.79 0.52
C ARG A 129 6.23 -13.32 0.39
N THR A 130 6.00 -14.13 -0.63
CA THR A 130 4.74 -14.86 -0.82
C THR A 130 4.92 -16.31 -0.39
N VAL A 131 3.93 -16.86 0.31
CA VAL A 131 3.93 -18.24 0.82
C VAL A 131 2.61 -18.92 0.46
N PHE A 132 2.63 -20.26 0.40
CA PHE A 132 1.47 -21.09 0.06
C PHE A 132 1.48 -22.38 0.88
N ASP A 133 0.35 -22.73 1.50
CA ASP A 133 0.11 -23.98 2.25
C ASP A 133 1.32 -24.45 3.07
N THR A 134 1.72 -23.64 4.05
CA THR A 134 2.96 -23.85 4.80
C THR A 134 2.86 -23.39 6.24
N THR A 135 3.78 -23.84 7.08
CA THR A 135 3.97 -23.32 8.43
C THR A 135 5.34 -22.67 8.52
N LEU A 136 5.39 -21.43 9.00
CA LEU A 136 6.65 -20.73 9.27
C LEU A 136 6.76 -20.39 10.75
N ASP A 137 7.98 -20.33 11.25
CA ASP A 137 8.30 -19.64 12.50
C ASP A 137 8.82 -18.26 12.17
N LEU A 138 8.09 -17.23 12.58
CA LEU A 138 8.34 -15.83 12.20
C LEU A 138 9.17 -15.13 13.26
N GLU A 139 10.33 -14.60 12.87
CA GLU A 139 11.13 -13.79 13.78
C GLU A 139 10.54 -12.37 13.86
N GLY A 140 9.73 -12.13 14.89
CA GLY A 140 9.21 -10.80 15.20
C GLY A 140 8.01 -10.30 14.40
N PRO A 141 7.68 -8.98 14.45
CA PRO A 141 6.48 -8.46 13.82
C PRO A 141 6.45 -8.62 12.31
N HIS A 142 5.34 -9.18 11.84
CA HIS A 142 5.03 -9.31 10.42
C HIS A 142 3.60 -8.86 10.14
N VAL A 143 3.38 -8.20 9.01
CA VAL A 143 2.03 -8.08 8.43
C VAL A 143 1.77 -9.34 7.61
N LEU A 144 0.73 -10.07 7.97
CA LEU A 144 0.26 -11.23 7.21
C LEU A 144 -1.00 -10.80 6.45
N ALA A 145 -1.00 -10.96 5.13
CA ALA A 145 -2.14 -10.60 4.29
C ALA A 145 -2.44 -11.70 3.28
N ALA A 146 -3.58 -12.38 3.43
CA ALA A 146 -4.02 -13.44 2.53
C ALA A 146 -4.45 -12.87 1.18
N LEU A 147 -4.11 -13.50 0.05
CA LEU A 147 -4.45 -12.94 -1.26
C LEU A 147 -5.95 -13.08 -1.57
N ASP A 148 -6.54 -14.24 -1.27
CA ASP A 148 -7.90 -14.58 -1.74
C ASP A 148 -9.01 -14.32 -0.73
N VAL A 149 -8.66 -14.10 0.53
CA VAL A 149 -9.61 -13.78 1.61
C VAL A 149 -9.23 -12.50 2.31
N GLU A 150 -10.21 -11.80 2.87
CA GLU A 150 -9.99 -10.56 3.63
C GLU A 150 -9.45 -10.87 5.05
N ASP A 151 -8.22 -11.37 5.08
CA ASP A 151 -7.47 -11.62 6.31
C ASP A 151 -6.17 -10.82 6.27
N VAL A 152 -6.09 -9.81 7.15
CA VAL A 152 -4.94 -8.95 7.35
C VAL A 152 -4.70 -8.81 8.85
N ARG A 153 -3.47 -9.04 9.28
CA ARG A 153 -3.11 -8.95 10.70
C ARG A 153 -1.66 -8.55 10.90
N LEU A 154 -1.39 -7.80 11.96
CA LEU A 154 -0.06 -7.66 12.53
C LEU A 154 0.18 -8.84 13.48
N HIS A 155 1.16 -9.68 13.16
CA HIS A 155 1.55 -10.86 13.93
C HIS A 155 2.86 -10.56 14.67
N PRO A 156 2.97 -10.74 16.00
CA PRO A 156 4.15 -10.32 16.77
C PRO A 156 5.40 -11.19 16.57
N GLY A 157 5.26 -12.35 15.92
CA GLY A 157 6.30 -13.36 15.75
C GLY A 157 5.88 -14.71 16.36
N GLY A 158 6.62 -15.77 16.03
CA GLY A 158 6.32 -17.15 16.39
C GLY A 158 5.69 -17.96 15.26
N SER A 159 5.33 -19.21 15.58
CA SER A 159 4.79 -20.16 14.60
C SER A 159 3.41 -19.76 14.08
N PHE A 160 3.24 -19.84 12.77
CA PHE A 160 1.99 -19.55 12.08
C PHE A 160 1.77 -20.53 10.92
N GLU A 161 0.56 -21.09 10.83
CA GLU A 161 0.11 -21.94 9.73
C GLU A 161 -0.65 -21.09 8.70
N PHE A 162 -0.16 -21.10 7.46
CA PHE A 162 -0.72 -20.39 6.32
C PHE A 162 -1.51 -21.38 5.45
N ASP A 163 -2.79 -21.11 5.28
CA ASP A 163 -3.69 -21.82 4.36
C ASP A 163 -3.99 -20.92 3.14
N GLY A 164 -3.72 -21.40 1.93
CA GLY A 164 -3.78 -20.62 0.70
C GLY A 164 -2.57 -19.71 0.49
N GLU A 165 -2.71 -18.72 -0.40
CA GLU A 165 -1.64 -17.78 -0.74
C GLU A 165 -1.62 -16.56 0.20
N TRP A 166 -0.43 -16.20 0.70
CA TRP A 166 -0.24 -15.08 1.61
C TRP A 166 0.97 -14.23 1.26
N PHE A 167 0.83 -12.92 1.44
CA PHE A 167 1.96 -12.03 1.67
C PHE A 167 2.39 -12.10 3.14
N VAL A 168 3.69 -12.21 3.34
CA VAL A 168 4.36 -12.13 4.64
C VAL A 168 5.32 -10.96 4.57
N VAL A 169 4.96 -9.85 5.23
CA VAL A 169 5.71 -8.60 5.26
C VAL A 169 6.43 -8.47 6.59
N GLU A 170 7.74 -8.63 6.60
CA GLU A 170 8.56 -8.49 7.79
C GLU A 170 8.80 -7.01 8.10
N LEU A 171 8.62 -6.61 9.36
CA LEU A 171 8.84 -5.23 9.83
C LEU A 171 10.15 -5.14 10.64
N ALA A 172 11.27 -5.48 10.02
CA ALA A 172 12.59 -5.55 10.66
C ALA A 172 13.03 -4.24 11.33
N TYR A 173 12.52 -3.09 10.88
CA TYR A 173 12.84 -1.79 11.51
C TYR A 173 12.34 -1.67 12.97
N LEU A 174 11.37 -2.48 13.41
CA LEU A 174 10.84 -2.46 14.78
C LEU A 174 11.78 -3.08 15.83
N PHE A 175 12.91 -3.68 15.39
CA PHE A 175 13.91 -4.30 16.26
C PHE A 175 15.21 -3.53 16.41
N ARG A 176 15.31 -2.36 15.79
CA ARG A 176 16.55 -1.59 15.76
C ARG A 176 16.72 -0.67 16.96
#